data_AF-A0A388TE45-F1
#
_entry.id   AF-A0A388TE45-F1
#
_cell.length_a   1.000
_cell.length_b   1.000
_cell.length_c   1.000
_cell.angle_alpha   90.00
_cell.angle_beta   90.00
_cell.angle_gamma   90.00
#
_symmetry.space_group_name_H-M   'P 1'
#
loop_
_entity.id
_entity.type
_entity.pdbx_description
1 polymer ?
#
loop_
_entity_poly.entity_id
_entity_poly.type
_entity_poly.pdbx_seq_one_letter_code
_entity_poly.pdbx_strand_id
1 'polypeptide(L)'
;MDNNNTRKYLQEILRSSGWSQELLANKLGVSFKTLNTWVNGRAVPRVKALATIEQVYYDIVGRGSVEADFLNKIKKQALNQKITLKEMLVNQELLDKITLHLTYHTNTIEGSTMTLQDVEDVIFDNKILTNRTTTEQVEARNHKAALYFLLDTLQAKGRKFQWTEELLLAAHLRLLNGIITNAGYYRKHSVRVLGYRAVLANFLKIPFLTNKLLQELNCPAKDIIGSLAKTHAAFEQIHPFSDGNGRLGRLIMFIQALKYGLMPPLIVKERKKAYYKYLEIAQMENKTDLLTLFIAEAILFTNALLNNKPL
;
A
#
# COMPACT_ATOMS: atom_id res chain seq x y z
N MET A 1 16.93 -19.80 -15.70
CA MET A 1 16.15 -20.30 -14.56
C MET A 1 16.04 -21.81 -14.69
N ASP A 2 16.46 -22.59 -13.70
CA ASP A 2 16.37 -24.07 -13.73
C ASP A 2 15.06 -24.60 -13.09
N ASN A 3 14.84 -25.91 -13.14
CA ASN A 3 13.62 -26.56 -12.64
C ASN A 3 13.42 -26.33 -11.11
N ASN A 4 14.50 -26.37 -10.34
CA ASN A 4 14.45 -26.14 -8.89
C ASN A 4 14.08 -24.69 -8.55
N ASN A 5 14.59 -23.71 -9.29
CA ASN A 5 14.21 -22.31 -9.10
C ASN A 5 12.75 -22.04 -9.46
N THR A 6 12.24 -22.66 -10.53
CA THR A 6 10.84 -22.50 -10.95
C THR A 6 9.88 -22.98 -9.86
N ARG A 7 10.11 -24.18 -9.33
CA ARG A 7 9.30 -24.75 -8.24
C ARG A 7 9.31 -23.84 -7.02
N LYS A 8 10.49 -23.37 -6.62
CA LYS A 8 10.66 -22.45 -5.48
C LYS A 8 9.88 -21.16 -5.67
N TYR A 9 9.91 -20.58 -6.88
CA TYR A 9 9.18 -19.35 -7.19
C TYR A 9 7.67 -19.55 -7.07
N LEU A 10 7.14 -20.62 -7.67
CA LEU A 10 5.70 -20.93 -7.61
C LEU A 10 5.23 -21.15 -6.16
N GLN A 11 5.98 -21.92 -5.37
CA GLN A 11 5.67 -22.15 -3.96
C GLN A 11 5.70 -20.85 -3.16
N GLU A 12 6.67 -19.99 -3.43
CA GLU A 12 6.81 -18.72 -2.74
C GLU A 12 5.73 -17.71 -3.11
N ILE A 13 5.29 -17.69 -4.37
CA ILE A 13 4.12 -16.92 -4.82
C ILE A 13 2.89 -17.35 -4.02
N LEU A 14 2.54 -18.65 -4.04
CA LEU A 14 1.36 -19.18 -3.35
C LEU A 14 1.38 -18.84 -1.85
N ARG A 15 2.54 -19.05 -1.20
CA ARG A 15 2.71 -18.76 0.23
C ARG A 15 2.58 -17.28 0.56
N SER A 16 3.10 -16.41 -0.29
CA SER A 16 3.15 -14.96 -0.02
C SER A 16 1.86 -14.24 -0.40
N SER A 17 1.17 -14.68 -1.46
CA SER A 17 -0.10 -14.10 -1.91
C SER A 17 -1.32 -14.69 -1.20
N GLY A 18 -1.21 -15.92 -0.68
CA GLY A 18 -2.35 -16.67 -0.15
C GLY A 18 -3.30 -17.20 -1.23
N TRP A 19 -2.88 -17.22 -2.50
CA TRP A 19 -3.70 -17.72 -3.60
C TRP A 19 -3.82 -19.24 -3.58
N SER A 20 -4.96 -19.75 -4.07
CA SER A 20 -5.07 -21.14 -4.46
C SER A 20 -4.26 -21.43 -5.73
N GLN A 21 -3.95 -22.70 -5.97
CA GLN A 21 -3.31 -23.10 -7.22
C GLN A 21 -4.20 -22.79 -8.43
N GLU A 22 -5.52 -22.92 -8.32
CA GLU A 22 -6.46 -22.57 -9.39
C GLU A 22 -6.35 -21.08 -9.77
N LEU A 23 -6.31 -20.19 -8.77
CA LEU A 23 -6.15 -18.76 -9.03
C LEU A 23 -4.78 -18.44 -9.65
N LEU A 24 -3.70 -19.05 -9.17
CA LEU A 24 -2.38 -18.88 -9.77
C LEU A 24 -2.34 -19.41 -11.21
N ALA A 25 -3.01 -20.53 -11.49
CA ALA A 25 -3.07 -21.10 -12.84
C ALA A 25 -3.78 -20.13 -13.80
N ASN A 26 -4.90 -19.54 -13.37
CA ASN A 26 -5.61 -18.50 -14.11
C ASN A 26 -4.73 -17.27 -14.34
N LYS A 27 -4.01 -16.79 -13.33
CA LYS A 27 -3.07 -15.65 -13.45
C LYS A 27 -1.92 -15.93 -14.40
N LEU A 28 -1.46 -17.17 -14.50
CA LEU A 28 -0.43 -17.60 -15.43
C LEU A 28 -0.97 -17.96 -16.82
N GLY A 29 -2.29 -17.96 -17.02
CA GLY A 29 -2.93 -18.34 -18.28
C GLY A 29 -2.75 -19.82 -18.63
N VAL A 30 -2.71 -20.70 -17.64
CA VAL A 30 -2.53 -22.16 -17.83
C VAL A 30 -3.57 -22.97 -17.08
N SER A 31 -3.72 -24.25 -17.45
CA SER A 31 -4.62 -25.15 -16.72
C SER A 31 -4.10 -25.47 -15.31
N PHE A 32 -5.01 -25.75 -14.38
CA PHE A 32 -4.66 -26.25 -13.05
C PHE A 32 -3.75 -27.48 -13.12
N LYS A 33 -4.05 -28.44 -14.02
CA LYS A 33 -3.22 -29.64 -14.23
C LYS A 33 -1.78 -29.26 -14.61
N THR A 34 -1.61 -28.30 -15.51
CA THR A 34 -0.30 -27.77 -15.92
C THR A 34 0.44 -27.17 -14.73
N LEU A 35 -0.18 -26.25 -13.99
CA LEU A 35 0.45 -25.64 -12.82
C LEU A 35 0.83 -26.70 -11.77
N ASN A 36 -0.07 -27.64 -11.48
CA ASN A 36 0.15 -28.70 -10.52
C ASN A 36 1.35 -29.60 -10.90
N THR A 37 1.62 -29.80 -12.20
CA THR A 37 2.86 -30.50 -12.60
C THR A 37 4.12 -29.69 -12.31
N TRP A 38 4.08 -28.36 -12.51
CA TRP A 38 5.22 -27.47 -12.24
C TRP A 38 5.51 -27.31 -10.74
N VAL A 39 4.46 -27.12 -9.93
CA VAL A 39 4.58 -26.99 -8.46
C VAL A 39 5.18 -28.25 -7.82
N ASN A 40 4.89 -29.42 -8.40
CA ASN A 40 5.42 -30.71 -7.94
C ASN A 40 6.73 -31.13 -8.63
N GLY A 41 7.29 -30.29 -9.52
CA GLY A 41 8.53 -30.60 -10.23
C GLY A 41 8.45 -31.72 -11.26
N ARG A 42 7.23 -32.12 -11.67
CA ARG A 42 6.98 -33.18 -12.67
C ARG A 42 7.18 -32.70 -14.11
N ALA A 43 7.17 -31.40 -14.35
CA ALA A 43 7.42 -30.79 -15.66
C ALA A 43 8.06 -29.41 -15.52
N VAL A 44 8.77 -28.98 -16.56
CA VAL A 44 9.40 -27.66 -16.64
C VAL A 44 8.55 -26.75 -17.55
N PRO A 45 8.24 -25.50 -17.14
CA PRO A 45 7.55 -24.56 -18.02
C PRO A 45 8.40 -24.18 -19.24
N ARG A 46 7.74 -23.88 -20.35
CA ARG A 46 8.40 -23.32 -21.54
C ARG A 46 8.84 -21.87 -21.27
N VAL A 47 9.77 -21.35 -22.08
CA VAL A 47 10.35 -20.00 -21.95
C VAL A 47 9.30 -18.90 -21.71
N LYS A 48 8.20 -18.89 -22.47
CA LYS A 48 7.12 -17.92 -22.28
C LYS A 48 6.49 -17.99 -20.89
N ALA A 49 6.21 -19.20 -20.40
CA ALA A 49 5.64 -19.40 -19.08
C ALA A 49 6.63 -19.08 -17.96
N LEU A 50 7.93 -19.35 -18.15
CA LEU A 50 8.97 -18.94 -17.21
C LEU A 50 9.00 -17.41 -17.04
N ALA A 51 8.94 -16.66 -18.14
CA ALA A 51 8.89 -15.20 -18.08
C ALA A 51 7.65 -14.70 -17.34
N THR A 52 6.48 -15.32 -17.56
CA THR A 52 5.25 -14.97 -16.82
C THR A 52 5.36 -15.31 -15.33
N ILE A 53 5.92 -16.47 -14.97
CA ILE A 53 6.15 -16.87 -13.58
C ILE A 53 7.09 -15.88 -12.88
N GLU A 54 8.17 -15.48 -13.55
CA GLU A 54 9.12 -14.51 -13.03
C GLU A 54 8.47 -13.14 -12.81
N GLN A 55 7.65 -12.67 -13.77
CA GLN A 55 6.90 -11.43 -13.62
C GLN A 55 5.97 -11.47 -12.39
N VAL A 56 5.16 -12.53 -12.25
CA VAL A 56 4.27 -12.72 -11.09
C VAL A 56 5.06 -12.81 -9.79
N TYR A 57 6.22 -13.46 -9.80
CA TYR A 57 7.12 -13.52 -8.65
C TYR A 57 7.62 -12.12 -8.26
N TYR A 58 8.03 -11.30 -9.23
CA TYR A 58 8.45 -9.92 -8.95
C TYR A 58 7.31 -9.05 -8.45
N ASP A 59 6.07 -9.29 -8.87
CA ASP A 59 4.92 -8.53 -8.41
C ASP A 59 4.54 -8.86 -6.97
N ILE A 60 4.63 -10.15 -6.58
CA ILE A 60 4.20 -10.67 -5.28
C ILE A 60 5.33 -10.65 -4.23
N VAL A 61 6.50 -11.18 -4.60
CA VAL A 61 7.64 -11.42 -3.69
C VAL A 61 8.67 -10.30 -3.77
N GLY A 62 8.81 -9.71 -4.96
CA GLY A 62 9.68 -8.57 -5.21
C GLY A 62 11.04 -8.92 -5.83
N ARG A 63 11.57 -8.03 -6.64
CA ARG A 63 12.87 -8.13 -7.32
C ARG A 63 14.03 -7.53 -6.49
N GLY A 64 15.27 -7.76 -6.91
CA GLY A 64 16.46 -7.25 -6.21
C GLY A 64 16.97 -5.90 -6.72
N SER A 65 16.68 -5.59 -7.98
CA SER A 65 17.09 -4.36 -8.65
C SER A 65 16.11 -4.04 -9.77
N VAL A 66 16.22 -2.83 -10.32
CA VAL A 66 15.45 -2.37 -11.47
C VAL A 66 16.35 -1.55 -12.38
N GLU A 67 16.24 -1.76 -13.68
CA GLU A 67 16.92 -0.93 -14.68
C GLU A 67 16.27 0.46 -14.78
N ALA A 68 17.11 1.50 -14.92
CA ALA A 68 16.64 2.88 -14.94
C ALA A 68 15.61 3.16 -16.06
N ASP A 69 15.82 2.59 -17.25
CA ASP A 69 14.91 2.79 -18.39
C ASP A 69 13.54 2.16 -18.15
N PHE A 70 13.51 0.96 -17.56
CA PHE A 70 12.27 0.31 -17.18
C PHE A 70 11.53 1.12 -16.10
N LEU A 71 12.23 1.55 -15.05
CA LEU A 71 11.67 2.41 -14.01
C LEU A 71 11.08 3.70 -14.60
N ASN A 72 11.83 4.39 -15.46
CA ASN A 72 11.40 5.63 -16.09
C ASN A 72 10.17 5.43 -16.99
N LYS A 73 10.11 4.32 -17.73
CA LYS A 73 8.95 3.95 -18.54
C LYS A 73 7.70 3.79 -17.68
N ILE A 74 7.76 3.02 -16.60
CA ILE A 74 6.60 2.78 -15.71
C ILE A 74 6.20 4.08 -14.99
N LYS A 75 7.18 4.88 -14.52
CA LYS A 75 6.89 6.21 -13.95
C LYS A 75 6.15 7.11 -14.92
N LYS A 76 6.56 7.16 -16.19
CA LYS A 76 5.88 7.97 -17.22
C LYS A 76 4.44 7.51 -17.44
N GLN A 77 4.20 6.19 -17.47
CA GLN A 77 2.84 5.64 -17.57
C GLN A 77 1.98 6.00 -16.36
N ALA A 78 2.52 5.89 -15.16
CA ALA A 78 1.83 6.24 -13.92
C ALA A 78 1.51 7.74 -13.85
N LEU A 79 2.46 8.61 -14.23
CA LEU A 79 2.26 10.06 -14.28
C LEU A 79 1.12 10.51 -15.21
N ASN A 80 0.81 9.71 -16.22
CA ASN A 80 -0.31 9.94 -17.14
C ASN A 80 -1.68 9.53 -16.55
N GLN A 81 -1.72 8.82 -15.41
CA GLN A 81 -2.97 8.48 -14.73
C GLN A 81 -3.40 9.64 -13.84
N LYS A 82 -4.13 10.59 -14.41
CA LYS A 82 -4.59 11.79 -13.71
C LYS A 82 -5.98 11.57 -13.09
N ILE A 83 -6.17 12.14 -11.91
CA ILE A 83 -7.48 12.33 -11.29
C ILE A 83 -7.38 13.53 -10.36
N THR A 84 -8.37 14.41 -10.39
CA THR A 84 -8.50 15.50 -9.44
C THR A 84 -9.31 15.06 -8.24
N LEU A 85 -9.08 15.69 -7.08
CA LEU A 85 -9.93 15.49 -5.91
C LEU A 85 -11.42 15.75 -6.23
N LYS A 86 -11.71 16.78 -7.04
CA LYS A 86 -13.09 17.12 -7.42
C LYS A 86 -13.76 15.99 -8.20
N GLU A 87 -13.07 15.41 -9.19
CA GLU A 87 -13.59 14.26 -9.95
C GLU A 87 -13.84 13.06 -9.04
N MET A 88 -12.93 12.79 -8.10
CA MET A 88 -13.10 11.71 -7.13
C MET A 88 -14.30 11.93 -6.21
N LEU A 89 -14.47 13.14 -5.66
CA LEU A 89 -15.54 13.44 -4.70
C LEU A 89 -16.93 13.56 -5.33
N VAL A 90 -17.03 13.97 -6.60
CA VAL A 90 -18.32 14.08 -7.30
C VAL A 90 -18.84 12.72 -7.76
N ASN A 91 -17.95 11.76 -7.99
CA ASN A 91 -18.32 10.40 -8.38
C ASN A 91 -18.40 9.48 -7.15
N GLN A 92 -19.60 9.34 -6.59
CA GLN A 92 -19.84 8.54 -5.38
C GLN A 92 -19.46 7.07 -5.55
N GLU A 93 -19.77 6.45 -6.71
CA GLU A 93 -19.41 5.07 -7.00
C GLU A 93 -17.88 4.86 -6.96
N LEU A 94 -17.14 5.79 -7.58
CA LEU A 94 -15.68 5.76 -7.57
C LEU A 94 -15.13 5.95 -6.16
N LEU A 95 -15.67 6.91 -5.40
CA LEU A 95 -15.26 7.20 -4.02
C LEU A 95 -15.52 6.00 -3.10
N ASP A 96 -16.68 5.36 -3.21
CA ASP A 96 -17.04 4.19 -2.40
C ASP A 96 -16.16 3.00 -2.76
N LYS A 97 -15.95 2.76 -4.06
CA LYS A 97 -15.06 1.68 -4.53
C LYS A 97 -13.63 1.86 -4.04
N ILE A 98 -13.04 3.06 -4.19
CA ILE A 98 -11.67 3.28 -3.70
C ILE A 98 -11.60 3.21 -2.17
N THR A 99 -12.61 3.73 -1.46
CA THR A 99 -12.69 3.67 0.01
C THR A 99 -12.74 2.22 0.50
N LEU A 100 -13.57 1.39 -0.13
CA LEU A 100 -13.72 -0.03 0.17
C LEU A 100 -12.39 -0.77 0.01
N HIS A 101 -11.79 -0.67 -1.18
CA HIS A 101 -10.55 -1.37 -1.49
C HIS A 101 -9.37 -0.87 -0.65
N LEU A 102 -9.26 0.45 -0.43
CA LEU A 102 -8.20 1.02 0.40
C LEU A 102 -8.32 0.51 1.84
N THR A 103 -9.53 0.54 2.43
CA THR A 103 -9.79 0.09 3.80
C THR A 103 -9.57 -1.42 3.96
N TYR A 104 -10.03 -2.22 3.00
CA TYR A 104 -9.82 -3.67 3.03
C TYR A 104 -8.33 -4.03 2.95
N HIS A 105 -7.62 -3.52 1.94
CA HIS A 105 -6.23 -3.92 1.75
C HIS A 105 -5.31 -3.41 2.85
N THR A 106 -5.48 -2.16 3.30
CA THR A 106 -4.64 -1.58 4.36
C THR A 106 -4.80 -2.32 5.69
N ASN A 107 -6.02 -2.68 6.09
CA ASN A 107 -6.25 -3.38 7.36
C ASN A 107 -5.82 -4.85 7.25
N THR A 108 -6.02 -5.49 6.10
CA THR A 108 -5.54 -6.87 5.89
C THR A 108 -4.01 -6.94 5.89
N ILE A 109 -3.32 -5.91 5.38
CA ILE A 109 -1.86 -5.81 5.47
C ILE A 109 -1.41 -5.79 6.94
N GLU A 110 -2.14 -5.10 7.81
CA GLU A 110 -1.84 -5.06 9.25
C GLU A 110 -2.38 -6.27 10.04
N GLY A 111 -3.12 -7.19 9.39
CA GLY A 111 -3.53 -8.48 9.99
C GLY A 111 -5.03 -8.69 10.17
N SER A 112 -5.89 -7.79 9.71
CA SER A 112 -7.34 -8.03 9.72
C SER A 112 -7.71 -9.26 8.88
N THR A 113 -8.69 -10.01 9.38
CA THR A 113 -9.25 -11.23 8.79
C THR A 113 -10.54 -10.99 8.02
N MET A 114 -11.05 -9.75 8.03
CA MET A 114 -12.27 -9.37 7.33
C MET A 114 -12.13 -9.57 5.82
N THR A 115 -13.18 -10.10 5.19
CA THR A 115 -13.30 -10.17 3.73
C THR A 115 -13.66 -8.80 3.14
N LEU A 116 -13.59 -8.66 1.81
CA LEU A 116 -14.04 -7.44 1.15
C LEU A 116 -15.53 -7.16 1.44
N GLN A 117 -16.37 -8.21 1.45
CA GLN A 117 -17.79 -8.11 1.80
C GLN A 117 -18.00 -7.69 3.25
N ASP A 118 -17.23 -8.27 4.19
CA ASP A 118 -17.32 -7.89 5.60
C ASP A 118 -17.01 -6.39 5.79
N VAL A 119 -16.01 -5.87 5.05
CA VAL A 119 -15.65 -4.44 5.12
C VAL A 119 -16.77 -3.59 4.53
N GLU A 120 -17.34 -3.97 3.39
CA GLU A 120 -18.46 -3.27 2.75
C GLU A 120 -19.66 -3.17 3.70
N ASP A 121 -20.07 -4.30 4.27
CA ASP A 121 -21.15 -4.43 5.25
C ASP A 121 -20.94 -3.51 6.47
N VAL A 122 -19.70 -3.39 6.94
CA VAL A 122 -19.36 -2.61 8.13
C VAL A 122 -19.32 -1.11 7.85
N ILE A 123 -18.76 -0.69 6.71
CA ILE A 123 -18.48 0.74 6.46
C ILE A 123 -19.57 1.46 5.66
N PHE A 124 -20.44 0.74 4.94
CA PHE A 124 -21.55 1.34 4.19
C PHE A 124 -22.92 0.98 4.77
N ASP A 125 -23.11 -0.29 5.17
CA ASP A 125 -24.40 -0.75 5.71
C ASP A 125 -24.52 -0.61 7.24
N ASN A 126 -23.43 -0.20 7.92
CA ASN A 126 -23.33 -0.14 9.38
C ASN A 126 -23.70 -1.45 10.10
N LYS A 127 -23.53 -2.60 9.44
CA LYS A 127 -23.80 -3.91 10.04
C LYS A 127 -22.80 -4.20 11.16
N ILE A 128 -23.26 -4.96 12.15
CA ILE A 128 -22.42 -5.52 13.21
C ILE A 128 -22.25 -7.00 12.89
N LEU A 129 -21.00 -7.41 12.65
CA LEU A 129 -20.67 -8.79 12.29
C LEU A 129 -20.34 -9.59 13.55
N THR A 130 -21.07 -10.68 13.80
CA THR A 130 -20.89 -11.53 14.98
C THR A 130 -19.69 -12.48 14.86
N ASN A 131 -19.23 -12.74 13.64
CA ASN A 131 -18.09 -13.60 13.32
C ASN A 131 -16.75 -12.82 13.19
N ARG A 132 -16.73 -11.52 13.50
CA ARG A 132 -15.53 -10.67 13.45
C ARG A 132 -15.34 -9.94 14.77
N THR A 133 -14.10 -9.61 15.09
CA THR A 133 -13.83 -8.89 16.34
C THR A 133 -14.37 -7.46 16.27
N THR A 134 -14.77 -6.91 17.42
CA THR A 134 -15.16 -5.49 17.51
C THR A 134 -14.01 -4.58 17.07
N THR A 135 -12.77 -4.93 17.40
CA THR A 135 -11.56 -4.20 17.00
C THR A 135 -11.45 -4.07 15.50
N GLU A 136 -11.50 -5.17 14.73
CA GLU A 136 -11.40 -5.12 13.26
C GLU A 136 -12.52 -4.26 12.63
N GLN A 137 -13.74 -4.37 13.16
CA GLN A 137 -14.87 -3.56 12.68
C GLN A 137 -14.67 -2.07 12.98
N VAL A 138 -14.16 -1.72 14.16
CA VAL A 138 -13.83 -0.33 14.53
C VAL A 138 -12.66 0.18 13.68
N GLU A 139 -11.63 -0.63 13.43
CA GLU A 139 -10.50 -0.26 12.56
C GLU A 139 -10.95 0.04 11.13
N ALA A 140 -11.90 -0.71 10.58
CA ALA A 140 -12.48 -0.43 9.27
C ALA A 140 -13.22 0.91 9.24
N ARG A 141 -14.08 1.18 10.23
CA ARG A 141 -14.81 2.45 10.36
C ARG A 141 -13.87 3.64 10.58
N ASN A 142 -12.88 3.48 11.46
CA ASN A 142 -11.90 4.51 11.75
C ASN A 142 -11.02 4.84 10.54
N HIS A 143 -10.62 3.83 9.76
CA HIS A 143 -9.87 4.07 8.54
C HIS A 143 -10.68 4.91 7.53
N LYS A 144 -11.96 4.58 7.31
CA LYS A 144 -12.86 5.41 6.50
C LYS A 144 -12.98 6.83 7.06
N ALA A 145 -13.18 6.99 8.37
CA ALA A 145 -13.30 8.29 9.01
C ALA A 145 -12.03 9.14 8.87
N ALA A 146 -10.83 8.54 9.01
CA ALA A 146 -9.56 9.22 8.83
C ALA A 146 -9.32 9.64 7.37
N LEU A 147 -9.67 8.77 6.40
CA LEU A 147 -9.61 9.08 4.97
C LEU A 147 -10.50 10.29 4.64
N TYR A 148 -11.77 10.25 5.05
CA TYR A 148 -12.73 11.31 4.73
C TYR A 148 -12.34 12.64 5.36
N PHE A 149 -11.89 12.63 6.62
CA PHE A 149 -11.33 13.82 7.27
C PHE A 149 -10.18 14.45 6.48
N LEU A 150 -9.26 13.65 5.94
CA LEU A 150 -8.16 14.14 5.13
C LEU A 150 -8.63 14.67 3.75
N LEU A 151 -9.58 14.00 3.12
CA LEU A 151 -10.18 14.44 1.85
C LEU A 151 -10.92 15.78 2.01
N ASP A 152 -11.74 15.91 3.05
CA ASP A 152 -12.46 17.14 3.38
C ASP A 152 -11.49 18.28 3.67
N THR A 153 -10.41 17.99 4.41
CA THR A 153 -9.36 18.98 4.68
C THR A 153 -8.65 19.42 3.40
N LEU A 154 -8.33 18.48 2.50
CA LEU A 154 -7.71 18.76 1.22
C LEU A 154 -8.65 19.60 0.32
N GLN A 155 -9.94 19.27 0.30
CA GLN A 155 -10.96 20.01 -0.44
C GLN A 155 -11.11 21.44 0.08
N ALA A 156 -11.29 21.60 1.39
CA ALA A 156 -11.54 22.89 2.03
C ALA A 156 -10.34 23.85 1.91
N LYS A 157 -9.11 23.32 2.00
CA LYS A 157 -7.89 24.14 1.89
C LYS A 157 -7.44 24.35 0.44
N GLY A 158 -7.77 23.42 -0.47
CA GLY A 158 -7.37 23.47 -1.88
C GLY A 158 -5.87 23.72 -2.05
N ARG A 159 -5.50 24.76 -2.81
CA ARG A 159 -4.08 25.14 -3.03
C ARG A 159 -3.33 25.57 -1.75
N LYS A 160 -4.05 25.96 -0.69
CA LYS A 160 -3.47 26.33 0.61
C LYS A 160 -3.25 25.12 1.52
N PHE A 161 -3.55 23.90 1.06
CA PHE A 161 -3.34 22.69 1.85
C PHE A 161 -1.86 22.52 2.19
N GLN A 162 -1.60 22.35 3.49
CA GLN A 162 -0.28 22.02 4.02
C GLN A 162 -0.44 20.92 5.07
N TRP A 163 0.50 19.98 5.04
CA TRP A 163 0.69 19.04 6.13
C TRP A 163 1.24 19.79 7.34
N THR A 164 0.50 19.76 8.44
CA THR A 164 0.92 20.28 9.74
C THR A 164 0.98 19.14 10.75
N GLU A 165 1.69 19.36 11.85
CA GLU A 165 1.72 18.40 12.95
C GLU A 165 0.32 18.17 13.52
N GLU A 166 -0.45 19.24 13.72
CA GLU A 166 -1.85 19.16 14.14
C GLU A 166 -2.69 18.26 13.21
N LEU A 167 -2.57 18.44 11.89
CA LEU A 167 -3.31 17.62 10.92
C LEU A 167 -2.90 16.15 11.01
N LEU A 168 -1.59 15.87 11.14
CA LEU A 168 -1.07 14.52 11.27
C LEU A 168 -1.60 13.83 12.54
N LEU A 169 -1.51 14.52 13.68
CA LEU A 169 -2.00 14.01 14.96
C LEU A 169 -3.53 13.82 14.94
N ALA A 170 -4.27 14.75 14.35
CA ALA A 170 -5.73 14.66 14.21
C ALA A 170 -6.19 13.50 13.31
N ALA A 171 -5.42 13.19 12.26
CA ALA A 171 -5.65 12.03 11.40
C ALA A 171 -5.34 10.72 12.15
N HIS A 172 -4.22 10.66 12.88
CA HIS A 172 -3.88 9.51 13.71
C HIS A 172 -4.92 9.27 14.81
N LEU A 173 -5.41 10.32 15.46
CA LEU A 173 -6.47 10.23 16.46
C LEU A 173 -7.69 9.52 15.89
N ARG A 174 -8.21 9.97 14.74
CA ARG A 174 -9.38 9.35 14.09
C ARG A 174 -9.13 7.90 13.69
N LEU A 175 -7.92 7.60 13.21
CA LEU A 175 -7.55 6.27 12.77
C LEU A 175 -7.51 5.24 13.92
N LEU A 176 -7.12 5.67 15.12
CA LEU A 176 -6.95 4.78 16.29
C LEU A 176 -7.94 5.06 17.44
N ASN A 177 -8.94 5.92 17.20
CA ASN A 177 -9.91 6.31 18.22
C ASN A 177 -10.64 5.08 18.77
N GLY A 178 -10.64 4.90 20.10
CA GLY A 178 -11.26 3.74 20.75
C GLY A 178 -10.52 2.42 20.55
N ILE A 179 -9.34 2.41 19.92
CA ILE A 179 -8.47 1.22 19.78
C ILE A 179 -7.30 1.29 20.78
N ILE A 180 -6.65 2.45 20.89
CA ILE A 180 -5.54 2.68 21.83
C ILE A 180 -5.74 3.98 22.62
N THR A 181 -5.12 4.09 23.78
CA THR A 181 -5.27 5.23 24.70
C THR A 181 -4.46 6.46 24.29
N ASN A 182 -3.40 6.28 23.50
CA ASN A 182 -2.52 7.35 23.03
C ASN A 182 -2.75 7.71 21.55
N ALA A 183 -3.96 7.48 21.03
CA ALA A 183 -4.35 7.94 19.70
C ALA A 183 -4.14 9.45 19.58
N GLY A 184 -3.56 9.90 18.46
CA GLY A 184 -3.18 11.30 18.26
C GLY A 184 -1.93 11.80 19.01
N TYR A 185 -1.16 10.93 19.67
CA TYR A 185 0.08 11.32 20.35
C TYR A 185 1.28 10.50 19.87
N TYR A 186 2.45 11.16 19.73
CA TYR A 186 3.68 10.43 19.45
C TYR A 186 4.01 9.42 20.56
N ARG A 187 4.65 8.32 20.15
CA ARG A 187 5.18 7.34 21.10
C ARG A 187 6.29 7.96 21.94
N LYS A 188 6.37 7.52 23.20
CA LYS A 188 7.41 7.93 24.17
C LYS A 188 8.34 6.76 24.56
N HIS A 189 8.33 5.71 23.76
CA HIS A 189 9.10 4.49 23.97
C HIS A 189 9.56 3.91 22.63
N SER A 190 10.55 3.02 22.68
CA SER A 190 11.02 2.29 21.51
C SER A 190 10.02 1.23 21.09
N VAL A 191 9.83 1.07 19.79
CA VAL A 191 8.97 0.03 19.20
C VAL A 191 9.78 -0.77 18.18
N ARG A 192 9.29 -1.96 17.83
CA ARG A 192 9.85 -2.81 16.77
C ARG A 192 8.72 -3.30 15.89
N VAL A 193 8.92 -3.25 14.58
CA VAL A 193 8.01 -3.89 13.62
C VAL A 193 8.47 -5.33 13.42
N LEU A 194 7.58 -6.29 13.71
CA LEU A 194 7.91 -7.72 13.56
C LEU A 194 8.21 -8.06 12.09
N GLY A 195 9.30 -8.79 11.86
CA GLY A 195 9.73 -9.17 10.51
C GLY A 195 10.36 -8.03 9.69
N TYR A 196 10.60 -6.87 10.30
CA TYR A 196 11.24 -5.72 9.67
C TYR A 196 12.60 -5.45 10.30
N ARG A 197 13.66 -5.32 9.49
CA ARG A 197 15.05 -5.21 10.00
C ARG A 197 15.53 -3.78 10.12
N ALA A 198 14.87 -2.82 9.46
CA ALA A 198 15.32 -1.44 9.51
C ALA A 198 15.19 -0.85 10.92
N VAL A 199 16.19 -0.05 11.32
CA VAL A 199 16.20 0.62 12.62
C VAL A 199 15.29 1.83 12.55
N LEU A 200 14.32 1.89 13.47
CA LEU A 200 13.39 3.00 13.60
C LEU A 200 14.03 4.17 14.37
N ALA A 201 13.48 5.37 14.19
CA ALA A 201 13.97 6.54 14.90
C ALA A 201 13.89 6.40 16.43
N ASN A 202 14.87 6.99 17.13
CA ASN A 202 14.76 7.19 18.58
C ASN A 202 13.56 8.11 18.88
N PHE A 203 12.72 7.72 19.85
CA PHE A 203 11.48 8.44 20.16
C PHE A 203 11.70 9.92 20.54
N LEU A 204 12.85 10.26 21.13
CA LEU A 204 13.22 11.63 21.47
C LEU A 204 13.42 12.52 20.24
N LYS A 205 13.73 11.91 19.07
CA LYS A 205 13.94 12.63 17.81
C LYS A 205 12.67 12.74 16.96
N ILE A 206 11.57 12.08 17.35
CA ILE A 206 10.33 12.04 16.55
C ILE A 206 9.82 13.45 16.23
N PRO A 207 9.63 14.38 17.20
CA PRO A 207 9.06 15.69 16.88
C PRO A 207 9.88 16.44 15.81
N PHE A 208 11.20 16.42 15.95
CA PHE A 208 12.11 17.06 15.00
C PHE A 208 12.07 16.40 13.61
N LEU A 209 12.15 15.07 13.54
CA LEU A 209 12.16 14.34 12.27
C LEU A 209 10.81 14.43 11.55
N THR A 210 9.70 14.36 12.30
CA THR A 210 8.36 14.55 11.75
C THR A 210 8.20 15.95 11.19
N ASN A 211 8.65 17.00 11.90
CA ASN A 211 8.60 18.36 11.38
C ASN A 211 9.36 18.50 10.05
N LYS A 212 10.56 17.92 9.95
CA LYS A 212 11.34 17.87 8.71
C LYS A 212 10.60 17.16 7.58
N LEU A 213 9.95 16.03 7.87
CA LEU A 213 9.13 15.30 6.90
C LEU A 213 7.93 16.13 6.43
N LEU A 214 7.24 16.82 7.34
CA LEU A 214 6.10 17.68 6.99
C LEU A 214 6.52 18.84 6.08
N GLN A 215 7.69 19.44 6.33
CA GLN A 215 8.28 20.42 5.42
C GLN A 215 8.51 19.82 4.02
N GLU A 216 9.08 18.62 3.95
CA GLU A 216 9.31 17.92 2.68
C GLU A 216 8.00 17.60 1.94
N LEU A 217 6.95 17.16 2.64
CA LEU A 217 5.61 16.92 2.09
C LEU A 217 4.95 18.20 1.54
N ASN A 218 5.34 19.37 2.05
CA ASN A 218 4.83 20.67 1.62
C ASN A 218 5.62 21.28 0.46
N CYS A 219 6.87 20.86 0.26
CA CYS A 219 7.70 21.30 -0.86
C CYS A 219 7.23 20.68 -2.20
N PRO A 220 7.12 21.48 -3.27
CA PRO A 220 6.86 20.96 -4.61
C PRO A 220 7.97 20.01 -5.07
N ALA A 221 7.59 18.82 -5.53
CA ALA A 221 8.52 17.82 -6.07
C ALA A 221 8.60 17.90 -7.61
N LYS A 222 9.83 17.83 -8.15
CA LYS A 222 10.04 17.63 -9.60
C LYS A 222 9.74 16.17 -10.00
N ASP A 223 10.22 15.22 -9.21
CA ASP A 223 9.90 13.80 -9.34
C ASP A 223 8.79 13.42 -8.36
N ILE A 224 7.55 13.47 -8.83
CA ILE A 224 6.36 13.24 -8.00
C ILE A 224 6.36 11.82 -7.41
N ILE A 225 6.61 10.80 -8.23
CA ILE A 225 6.55 9.40 -7.78
C ILE A 225 7.74 9.07 -6.87
N GLY A 226 8.94 9.56 -7.21
CA GLY A 226 10.10 9.44 -6.32
C GLY A 226 9.87 10.13 -4.98
N SER A 227 9.19 11.28 -4.98
CA SER A 227 8.78 11.98 -3.76
C SER A 227 7.81 11.17 -2.92
N LEU A 228 6.77 10.55 -3.52
CA LEU A 228 5.86 9.64 -2.82
C LEU A 228 6.62 8.49 -2.14
N ALA A 229 7.56 7.87 -2.85
CA ALA A 229 8.39 6.79 -2.29
C ALA A 229 9.25 7.26 -1.12
N LYS A 230 9.92 8.40 -1.29
CA LYS A 230 10.83 8.96 -0.28
C LYS A 230 10.09 9.39 0.99
N THR A 231 9.00 10.15 0.87
CA THR A 231 8.23 10.63 2.03
C THR A 231 7.56 9.47 2.75
N HIS A 232 7.04 8.49 2.03
CA HIS A 232 6.44 7.30 2.63
C HIS A 232 7.49 6.45 3.37
N ALA A 233 8.66 6.19 2.77
CA ALA A 233 9.76 5.48 3.43
C ALA A 233 10.26 6.22 4.69
N ALA A 234 10.40 7.54 4.60
CA ALA A 234 10.80 8.38 5.74
C ALA A 234 9.77 8.35 6.87
N PHE A 235 8.46 8.43 6.57
CA PHE A 235 7.40 8.34 7.57
C PHE A 235 7.45 7.01 8.33
N GLU A 236 7.53 5.90 7.59
CA GLU A 236 7.60 4.56 8.18
C GLU A 236 8.88 4.35 9.00
N GLN A 237 9.99 5.01 8.65
CA GLN A 237 11.25 4.94 9.40
C GLN A 237 11.24 5.78 10.67
N ILE A 238 10.61 6.97 10.62
CA ILE A 238 10.37 7.79 11.81
C ILE A 238 9.48 7.01 12.79
N HIS A 239 8.45 6.36 12.25
CA HIS A 239 7.50 5.53 12.99
C HIS A 239 6.94 6.29 14.21
N PRO A 240 6.29 7.44 14.01
CA PRO A 240 6.02 8.41 15.07
C PRO A 240 5.05 7.92 16.15
N PHE A 241 4.20 6.93 15.85
CA PHE A 241 3.14 6.44 16.73
C PHE A 241 3.45 5.05 17.28
N SER A 242 2.73 4.62 18.33
CA SER A 242 2.91 3.26 18.89
C SER A 242 2.27 2.17 18.03
N ASP A 243 1.24 2.52 17.25
CA ASP A 243 0.57 1.66 16.27
C ASP A 243 -0.02 2.55 15.15
N GLY A 244 -0.47 1.94 14.06
CA GLY A 244 -1.18 2.60 12.96
C GLY A 244 -0.30 3.37 11.98
N ASN A 245 1.02 3.32 12.16
CA ASN A 245 1.98 3.97 11.26
C ASN A 245 1.77 3.52 9.81
N GLY A 246 1.77 2.21 9.52
CA GLY A 246 1.55 1.71 8.15
C GLY A 246 0.25 2.22 7.50
N ARG A 247 -0.86 2.20 8.26
CA ARG A 247 -2.18 2.68 7.79
C ARG A 247 -2.15 4.18 7.50
N LEU A 248 -1.63 4.98 8.42
CA LEU A 248 -1.53 6.43 8.24
C LEU A 248 -0.52 6.82 7.16
N GLY A 249 0.61 6.12 7.04
CA GLY A 249 1.62 6.35 6.01
C GLY A 249 1.06 6.13 4.61
N ARG A 250 0.19 5.12 4.43
CA ARG A 250 -0.54 4.89 3.17
C ARG A 250 -1.60 5.97 2.91
N LEU A 251 -2.30 6.46 3.93
CA LEU A 251 -3.21 7.61 3.79
C LEU A 251 -2.46 8.90 3.40
N ILE A 252 -1.30 9.17 4.01
CA ILE A 252 -0.46 10.33 3.65
C ILE A 252 -0.03 10.24 2.19
N MET A 253 0.44 9.07 1.75
CA MET A 253 0.82 8.82 0.35
C MET A 253 -0.36 9.00 -0.61
N PHE A 254 -1.55 8.53 -0.22
CA PHE A 254 -2.79 8.68 -0.98
C PHE A 254 -3.14 10.17 -1.19
N ILE A 255 -3.15 10.95 -0.11
CA ILE A 255 -3.46 12.39 -0.14
C ILE A 255 -2.37 13.19 -0.87
N GLN A 256 -1.11 12.81 -0.73
CA GLN A 256 0.00 13.44 -1.47
C GLN A 256 -0.18 13.24 -2.98
N ALA A 257 -0.56 12.06 -3.44
CA ALA A 257 -0.84 11.81 -4.86
C ALA A 257 -2.01 12.67 -5.38
N LEU A 258 -3.11 12.76 -4.61
CA LEU A 258 -4.25 13.60 -4.96
C LEU A 258 -3.91 15.09 -5.02
N LYS A 259 -3.04 15.59 -4.12
CA LYS A 259 -2.52 16.97 -4.15
C LYS A 259 -1.80 17.28 -5.46
N TYR A 260 -1.17 16.29 -6.09
CA TYR A 260 -0.52 16.39 -7.40
C TYR A 260 -1.45 16.09 -8.59
N GLY A 261 -2.75 15.88 -8.35
CA GLY A 261 -3.72 15.51 -9.39
C GLY A 261 -3.45 14.14 -10.01
N LEU A 262 -2.82 13.25 -9.25
CA LEU A 262 -2.42 11.92 -9.67
C LEU A 262 -3.36 10.87 -9.08
N MET A 263 -3.65 9.82 -9.85
CA MET A 263 -4.35 8.64 -9.33
C MET A 263 -3.58 8.10 -8.10
N PRO A 264 -4.23 7.95 -6.94
CA PRO A 264 -3.52 7.56 -5.74
C PRO A 264 -3.13 6.07 -5.76
N PRO A 265 -1.94 5.71 -5.24
CA PRO A 265 -1.51 4.31 -5.19
C PRO A 265 -2.35 3.49 -4.20
N LEU A 266 -2.76 2.30 -4.62
CA LEU A 266 -3.39 1.29 -3.77
C LEU A 266 -2.45 0.10 -3.57
N ILE A 267 -1.98 -0.09 -2.34
CA ILE A 267 -1.15 -1.25 -1.99
C ILE A 267 -2.07 -2.42 -1.67
N VAL A 268 -2.08 -3.44 -2.53
CA VAL A 268 -2.89 -4.65 -2.33
C VAL A 268 -2.20 -5.67 -1.42
N LYS A 269 -2.99 -6.42 -0.66
CA LYS A 269 -2.51 -7.36 0.36
C LYS A 269 -1.62 -8.46 -0.22
N GLU A 270 -1.89 -8.89 -1.45
CA GLU A 270 -1.15 -9.93 -2.16
C GLU A 270 0.30 -9.52 -2.41
N ARG A 271 0.56 -8.20 -2.49
CA ARG A 271 1.88 -7.61 -2.70
C ARG A 271 2.56 -7.16 -1.40
N LYS A 272 2.00 -7.51 -0.23
CA LYS A 272 2.53 -7.17 1.11
C LYS A 272 4.02 -7.47 1.24
N LYS A 273 4.45 -8.63 0.73
CA LYS A 273 5.85 -9.07 0.81
C LYS A 273 6.79 -8.19 -0.02
N ALA A 274 6.47 -7.94 -1.29
CA ALA A 274 7.23 -7.03 -2.13
C ALA A 274 7.27 -5.62 -1.54
N TYR A 275 6.14 -5.11 -1.04
CA TYR A 275 6.05 -3.81 -0.40
C TYR A 275 7.04 -3.66 0.78
N TYR A 276 6.99 -4.57 1.77
CA TYR A 276 7.92 -4.47 2.91
C TYR A 276 9.37 -4.66 2.50
N LYS A 277 9.66 -5.54 1.54
CA LYS A 277 11.01 -5.71 1.00
C LYS A 277 11.56 -4.40 0.44
N TYR A 278 10.77 -3.70 -0.38
CA TYR A 278 11.21 -2.45 -1.00
C TYR A 278 11.28 -1.29 0.00
N LEU A 279 10.38 -1.27 0.99
CA LEU A 279 10.44 -0.31 2.08
C LEU A 279 11.72 -0.50 2.91
N GLU A 280 12.08 -1.75 3.22
CA GLU A 280 13.31 -2.10 3.94
C GLU A 280 14.57 -1.66 3.16
N ILE A 281 14.64 -1.97 1.86
CA ILE A 281 15.74 -1.52 0.99
C ILE A 281 15.83 0.01 0.98
N ALA A 282 14.70 0.71 0.83
CA ALA A 282 14.67 2.17 0.84
C ALA A 282 15.20 2.77 2.14
N GLN A 283 14.89 2.17 3.29
CA GLN A 283 15.31 2.68 4.59
C GLN A 283 16.74 2.31 4.99
N MET A 284 17.20 1.12 4.61
CA MET A 284 18.52 0.60 4.98
C MET A 284 19.62 1.06 4.02
N GLU A 285 19.33 1.12 2.72
CA GLU A 285 20.30 1.48 1.69
C GLU A 285 20.13 2.91 1.17
N ASN A 286 19.09 3.63 1.60
CA ASN A 286 18.72 4.95 1.08
C ASN A 286 18.49 4.95 -0.44
N LYS A 287 18.01 3.81 -0.99
CA LYS A 287 17.69 3.62 -2.42
C LYS A 287 16.19 3.41 -2.62
N THR A 288 15.51 4.39 -3.20
CA THR A 288 14.05 4.36 -3.34
C THR A 288 13.57 3.79 -4.68
N ASP A 289 14.45 3.36 -5.58
CA ASP A 289 14.08 2.97 -6.96
C ASP A 289 13.03 1.85 -7.02
N LEU A 290 13.20 0.80 -6.22
CA LEU A 290 12.25 -0.32 -6.17
C LEU A 290 10.90 0.09 -5.55
N LEU A 291 10.92 0.95 -4.52
CA LEU A 291 9.70 1.47 -3.92
C LEU A 291 8.99 2.45 -4.87
N THR A 292 9.76 3.22 -5.64
CA THR A 292 9.28 4.12 -6.69
C THR A 292 8.61 3.33 -7.81
N LEU A 293 9.23 2.24 -8.26
CA LEU A 293 8.63 1.30 -9.21
C LEU A 293 7.31 0.76 -8.66
N PHE A 294 7.33 0.25 -7.43
CA PHE A 294 6.16 -0.35 -6.79
C PHE A 294 4.99 0.63 -6.69
N ILE A 295 5.25 1.88 -6.30
CA ILE A 295 4.23 2.92 -6.21
C ILE A 295 3.70 3.27 -7.61
N ALA A 296 4.57 3.37 -8.63
CA ALA A 296 4.13 3.60 -10.00
C ALA A 296 3.21 2.47 -10.51
N GLU A 297 3.56 1.22 -10.25
CA GLU A 297 2.72 0.05 -10.57
C GLU A 297 1.40 0.08 -9.76
N ALA A 298 1.42 0.48 -8.49
CA ALA A 298 0.23 0.62 -7.66
C ALA A 298 -0.73 1.71 -8.20
N ILE A 299 -0.21 2.81 -8.74
CA ILE A 299 -1.00 3.85 -9.41
C ILE A 299 -1.69 3.29 -10.66
N LEU A 300 -0.96 2.54 -11.49
CA LEU A 300 -1.52 1.88 -12.68
C LEU A 300 -2.61 0.88 -12.30
N PHE A 301 -2.37 0.09 -11.24
CA PHE A 301 -3.35 -0.84 -10.67
C PHE A 301 -4.62 -0.13 -10.21
N THR A 302 -4.51 0.94 -9.42
CA THR A 302 -5.68 1.71 -8.97
C THR A 302 -6.50 2.20 -10.15
N ASN A 303 -5.84 2.76 -11.18
CA ASN A 303 -6.53 3.26 -12.36
C ASN A 303 -7.27 2.14 -13.11
N ALA A 304 -6.66 0.97 -13.27
CA ALA A 304 -7.31 -0.17 -13.92
C ALA A 304 -8.51 -0.68 -13.12
N LEU A 305 -8.36 -0.80 -11.80
CA LEU A 305 -9.42 -1.20 -10.88
C LEU A 305 -10.63 -0.28 -10.96
N LEU A 306 -10.43 1.05 -10.91
CA LEU A 306 -11.52 2.01 -10.91
C LEU A 306 -12.21 2.12 -12.27
N ASN A 307 -11.50 1.89 -13.38
CA ASN A 307 -12.07 1.92 -14.73
C ASN A 307 -12.58 0.55 -15.23
N ASN A 308 -12.73 -0.44 -14.35
CA ASN A 308 -13.16 -1.81 -14.70
C ASN A 308 -12.35 -2.45 -15.84
N LYS A 309 -11.07 -2.08 -15.97
CA LYS A 309 -10.18 -2.69 -16.97
C LYS A 309 -9.64 -4.01 -16.42
N PRO A 310 -9.49 -5.05 -17.26
CA PRO A 310 -8.86 -6.29 -16.83
C PRO A 310 -7.44 -6.02 -16.29
N LEU A 311 -7.14 -6.63 -15.14
CA LEU A 311 -5.89 -6.51 -14.37
C LEU A 311 -4.85 -7.54 -14.79
#